data_AF-T1GZZ6-F1
#
_entry.id   AF-T1GZZ6-F1
#
_cell.length_a   1.000
_cell.length_b   1.000
_cell.length_c   1.000
_cell.angle_alpha   90.00
_cell.angle_beta   90.00
_cell.angle_gamma   90.00
#
_symmetry.space_group_name_H-M   'P 1'
#
loop_
_entity.id
_entity.type
_entity.pdbx_description
1 polymer ?
#
loop_
_entity_poly.entity_id
_entity_poly.type
_entity_poly.pdbx_seq_one_letter_code
_entity_poly.pdbx_strand_id
1 'polypeptide(L)' 'MGLEMNAQNETNVPYVKAVENISSIVYKRMFNPLYAIDFFYKLTKEHKLFQESMKVVSETTQKC' A
#
# COMPACT_ATOMS: atom_id res chain seq x y z
N MET A 1 3.57 -22.08 2.40
CA MET A 1 4.02 -22.16 3.79
C MET A 1 3.25 -21.09 4.54
N GLY A 2 2.37 -21.52 5.45
CA GLY A 2 1.38 -20.65 6.07
C GLY A 2 2.03 -19.86 7.20
N LEU A 3 2.29 -18.58 6.96
CA LEU A 3 2.53 -17.64 8.04
C LEU A 3 1.16 -17.43 8.71
N GLU A 4 1.04 -17.76 10.00
CA GLU A 4 -0.14 -17.39 10.81
C GLU A 4 -0.14 -15.88 11.03
N MET A 5 -0.44 -15.14 9.96
CA MET A 5 -0.84 -13.76 10.08
C MET A 5 -2.30 -13.79 10.47
N ASN A 6 -2.61 -13.39 11.70
CA ASN A 6 -3.97 -13.11 12.17
C ASN A 6 -4.63 -11.93 11.42
N ALA A 7 -4.35 -11.74 10.13
CA ALA A 7 -4.96 -10.73 9.27
C ALA A 7 -6.48 -10.90 9.13
N GLN A 8 -7.01 -12.10 9.44
CA GLN A 8 -8.45 -12.37 9.47
C GLN A 8 -9.12 -11.93 10.79
N ASN A 9 -8.38 -11.82 11.90
CA ASN A 9 -8.92 -11.52 13.24
C ASN A 9 -8.48 -10.15 13.78
N GLU A 10 -7.31 -9.64 13.38
CA GLU A 10 -6.81 -8.34 13.80
C GLU A 10 -6.76 -7.37 12.63
N THR A 11 -7.61 -6.34 12.68
CA THR A 11 -7.60 -5.23 11.71
C THR A 11 -6.32 -4.40 11.77
N ASN A 12 -5.53 -4.53 12.84
CA ASN A 12 -4.36 -3.69 13.11
C ASN A 12 -3.02 -4.26 12.61
N VAL A 13 -3.06 -5.31 11.77
CA VAL A 13 -1.84 -5.88 11.20
C VAL A 13 -1.23 -4.85 10.21
N PRO A 14 0.06 -4.51 10.34
CA PRO A 14 0.74 -3.53 9.48
C PRO A 14 0.57 -3.80 7.98
N TYR A 15 0.49 -5.07 7.59
CA TYR A 15 0.20 -5.51 6.23
C TYR A 15 -1.18 -5.08 5.74
N VAL A 16 -2.24 -5.30 6.53
CA VAL A 16 -3.62 -4.95 6.16
C VAL A 16 -3.73 -3.43 5.93
N LYS A 17 -3.14 -2.65 6.83
CA LYS A 17 -3.08 -1.18 6.72
C LYS A 17 -2.27 -0.72 5.50
N ALA A 18 -1.17 -1.38 5.19
CA ALA A 18 -0.37 -1.09 4.00
C ALA A 18 -1.16 -1.35 2.71
N VAL A 19 -1.90 -2.46 2.64
CA VAL A 19 -2.74 -2.81 1.49
C VAL A 19 -3.92 -1.84 1.34
N GLU A 20 -4.55 -1.42 2.44
CA GLU A 20 -5.61 -0.42 2.44
C GLU A 20 -5.11 0.93 1.88
N ASN A 21 -3.96 1.40 2.37
CA ASN A 21 -3.32 2.63 1.88
C ASN A 21 -3.02 2.55 0.38
N ILE A 22 -2.45 1.44 -0.08
CA ILE A 22 -2.16 1.21 -1.50
C ILE A 22 -3.46 1.26 -2.32
N SER A 23 -4.51 0.58 -1.86
CA SER A 23 -5.80 0.53 -2.55
C SER A 23 -6.42 1.92 -2.69
N SER A 24 -6.44 2.71 -1.61
CA SER A 24 -6.96 4.09 -1.62
C SER A 24 -6.21 4.98 -2.62
N ILE A 25 -4.89 4.83 -2.69
CA ILE A 25 -4.05 5.58 -3.63
C ILE A 25 -4.31 5.15 -5.08
N VAL A 26 -4.46 3.85 -5.35
CA VAL A 26 -4.80 3.34 -6.69
C VAL A 26 -6.16 3.87 -7.13
N TYR A 27 -7.17 3.86 -6.23
CA TYR A 27 -8.47 4.47 -6.50
C TYR A 27 -8.35 5.96 -6.85
N LYS A 28 -7.57 6.74 -6.08
CA LYS A 28 -7.32 8.16 -6.39
C LYS A 28 -6.64 8.35 -7.75
N ARG A 29 -5.65 7.51 -8.09
CA ARG A 29 -4.97 7.57 -9.40
C ARG A 29 -5.90 7.21 -10.56
N MET A 30 -6.88 6.33 -10.32
CA MET A 30 -7.84 5.92 -11.33
C MET A 30 -8.86 7.02 -11.66
N PHE A 31 -9.30 7.80 -10.65
CA PHE A 31 -10.33 8.83 -10.84
C PHE A 31 -9.78 10.26 -10.94
N ASN A 32 -8.51 10.49 -10.63
CA ASN A 32 -7.91 11.83 -10.71
C ASN A 32 -6.86 11.91 -11.84
N PRO A 33 -7.15 12.60 -12.96
CA PRO A 33 -6.25 12.68 -14.12
C PRO A 33 -4.92 13.38 -13.81
N LEU A 34 -4.86 14.24 -12.78
CA LEU A 34 -3.58 14.84 -12.33
C LEU A 34 -2.64 13.81 -11.69
N TYR A 35 -3.20 12.78 -11.06
CA TYR A 35 -2.48 11.67 -10.44
C TYR A 35 -2.15 10.53 -11.41
N ALA A 36 -2.75 10.56 -12.62
CA ALA A 36 -2.40 9.65 -13.71
C ALA A 36 -1.02 9.99 -14.29
N ILE A 37 -0.62 11.26 -14.25
CA ILE A 37 0.70 11.70 -14.69
C ILE A 37 1.72 11.40 -13.59
N ASP A 38 2.60 10.43 -13.84
CA ASP A 38 3.59 9.96 -12.86
C ASP A 38 4.50 11.06 -12.31
N PHE A 39 4.79 12.10 -13.09
CA PHE A 39 5.64 13.21 -12.64
C PHE A 39 5.00 13.99 -11.49
N PHE A 40 3.73 14.38 -11.64
CA PHE A 40 3.00 15.09 -10.59
C PHE A 40 2.76 14.18 -9.38
N TYR A 41 2.43 12.91 -9.63
CA TYR A 41 2.23 11.93 -8.57
C TYR A 41 3.47 11.74 -7.69
N LYS A 42 4.67 11.64 -8.29
CA LYS A 42 5.95 11.46 -7.55
C LYS A 42 6.24 12.59 -6.55
N LEU A 43 5.72 13.79 -6.80
CA LEU A 43 5.90 14.96 -5.91
C LEU A 43 4.90 14.99 -4.76
N THR A 44 3.88 14.12 -4.76
CA THR A 44 2.86 14.09 -3.72
C THR A 44 3.29 13.26 -2.51
N LYS A 45 2.75 13.60 -1.34
CA LYS A 45 2.93 12.81 -0.11
C LYS A 45 2.36 11.39 -0.24
N GLU A 46 1.40 11.19 -1.12
CA GLU A 46 0.77 9.90 -1.38
C GLU A 46 1.75 8.91 -2.01
N HIS A 47 2.63 9.38 -2.90
CA HIS A 47 3.68 8.54 -3.47
C HIS A 47 4.63 8.00 -2.40
N LYS A 48 5.02 8.83 -1.43
CA LYS A 48 5.84 8.40 -0.30
C LYS A 48 5.13 7.34 0.54
N LEU A 49 3.84 7.57 0.85
CA LEU A 49 3.02 6.61 1.60
C LEU A 49 2.89 5.26 0.87
N PHE A 50 2.74 5.30 -0.46
CA PHE A 50 2.71 4.10 -1.29
C PHE A 50 4.03 3.32 -1.21
N GLN A 51 5.18 4.00 -1.29
CA GLN A 51 6.48 3.34 -1.20
C GLN A 51 6.72 2.72 0.18
N GLU A 52 6.37 3.42 1.26
CA GLU A 52 6.46 2.88 2.63
C GLU A 52 5.56 1.67 2.81
N SER A 53 4.32 1.73 2.31
CA SER A 53 3.38 0.61 2.36
C SER A 53 3.86 -0.58 1.51
N MET A 54 4.43 -0.32 0.33
CA MET A 54 5.00 -1.34 -0.54
C MET A 54 6.16 -2.08 0.13
N LYS A 55 7.00 -1.36 0.90
CA LYS A 55 8.10 -1.94 1.67
C LYS A 55 7.59 -2.95 2.71
N VAL A 56 6.54 -2.60 3.45
CA VAL A 56 5.90 -3.49 4.43
C VAL A 56 5.34 -4.75 3.76
N VAL A 57 4.71 -4.59 2.59
CA VAL A 57 4.18 -5.71 1.80
C VAL A 57 5.30 -6.62 1.30
N SER A 58 6.39 -6.06 0.77
CA SER A 58 7.53 -6.86 0.29
C SER A 58 8.25 -7.60 1.43
N GLU A 59 8.42 -6.95 2.58
CA GLU A 59 9.03 -7.57 3.77
C GLU A 59 8.19 -8.71 4.32
N THR A 60 6.86 -8.56 4.28
CA THR A 60 5.94 -9.63 4.67
C THR A 60 6.03 -10.81 3.70
N THR A 61 6.14 -10.52 2.40
CA THR A 61 6.19 -11.55 1.35
C THR A 61 7.52 -12.30 1.34
N GLN A 62 8.64 -11.65 1.65
CA GLN A 62 9.96 -12.31 1.77
C GLN A 62 10.12 -13.18 3.02
N LYS A 63 9.28 -12.99 4.04
CA LYS A 63 9.30 -13.80 5.27
C LYS A 63 8.43 -15.06 5.19
N CYS A 64 7.64 -15.20 4.12
CA CYS A 64 6.83 -16.38 3.79
C CYS A 64 7.60 -17.39 2.94
#